data_AF-A0A420H7R0-F1
#
_entry.id   AF-A0A420H7R0-F1
#
_cell.length_a   1.000
_cell.length_b   1.000
_cell.length_c   1.000
_cell.angle_alpha   90.00
_cell.angle_beta   90.00
_cell.angle_gamma   90.00
#
_symmetry.space_group_name_H-M   'P 1'
#
loop_
_entity.id
_entity.type
_entity.pdbx_description
1 polymer ?
#
loop_
_entity_poly.entity_id
_entity_poly.type
_entity_poly.pdbx_seq_one_letter_code
_entity_poly.pdbx_strand_id
1 'polypeptide(L)'
;MDSAETQWQSELTAMKMSVQGFISDSRFNFKDLKPYGSDIDYNDENLISGENSSDSWDFASESEEDDSTSGCLDYIAQETETARFSSQWLESKCQELASRSQCLAADDLFNQIMALISSDSSEEEFQCILTDIIGLDDMDFIIDIITHRSEIKAHSSSAKVDRLLTRSQREEALKRRNYEHKNAQLKPSLSRDEPRYPHVFKAHSAGNILDSKGRKYGLPSDSKRISNQASLSLKSCPGSNNLII
;
A
#
# COMPACT_ATOMS: atom_id res chain seq x y z
N MET A 1 16.74 -29.71 12.13
CA MET A 1 15.94 -28.48 12.27
C MET A 1 16.07 -27.87 13.66
N ASP A 2 16.51 -28.64 14.66
CA ASP A 2 16.64 -28.25 16.07
C ASP A 2 17.72 -27.18 16.36
N SER A 3 18.63 -26.88 15.43
CA SER A 3 19.73 -25.90 15.65
C SER A 3 19.26 -24.45 15.65
N ALA A 4 18.21 -24.11 14.89
CA ALA A 4 17.69 -22.74 14.86
C ALA A 4 16.84 -22.46 16.12
N GLU A 5 16.10 -23.47 16.60
CA GLU A 5 15.30 -23.37 17.81
C GLU A 5 16.16 -23.19 19.06
N THR A 6 17.30 -23.89 19.16
CA THR A 6 18.24 -23.75 20.28
C THR A 6 18.94 -22.38 20.30
N GLN A 7 19.30 -21.84 19.13
CA GLN A 7 19.84 -20.47 19.01
C GLN A 7 18.81 -19.44 19.48
N TRP A 8 17.57 -19.54 19.02
CA TRP A 8 16.49 -18.64 19.42
C TRP A 8 16.21 -18.69 20.93
N GLN A 9 16.18 -19.89 21.51
CA GLN A 9 16.01 -20.04 22.96
C GLN A 9 17.16 -19.41 23.75
N SER A 10 18.39 -19.48 23.23
CA SER A 10 19.56 -18.85 23.86
C SER A 10 19.52 -17.32 23.83
N GLU A 11 19.08 -16.72 22.72
CA GLU A 11 18.94 -15.26 22.60
C GLU A 11 17.82 -14.72 23.50
N LEU A 12 16.69 -15.42 23.54
CA LEU A 12 15.54 -15.03 24.35
C LEU A 12 15.85 -15.12 25.86
N THR A 13 16.62 -16.14 26.27
CA THR A 13 17.08 -16.24 27.66
C THR A 13 18.07 -15.14 28.02
N ALA A 14 19.00 -14.79 27.13
CA ALA A 14 19.91 -13.66 27.32
C ALA A 14 19.17 -12.32 27.46
N MET A 15 18.17 -12.06 26.62
CA MET A 15 17.33 -10.86 26.70
C MET A 15 16.53 -10.80 28.02
N LYS A 16 15.96 -11.93 28.46
CA LYS A 16 15.22 -11.95 29.74
C LYS A 16 16.14 -11.69 30.93
N MET A 17 17.37 -12.20 30.89
CA MET A 17 18.36 -11.94 31.95
C MET A 17 18.78 -10.47 31.99
N SER A 18 18.99 -9.83 30.83
CA SER A 18 19.37 -8.40 30.79
C SER A 18 18.25 -7.50 31.30
N VAL A 19 17.00 -7.75 30.90
CA VAL A 19 15.82 -7.01 31.38
C VAL A 19 15.62 -7.21 32.89
N GLN A 20 15.78 -8.44 33.39
CA GLN A 20 15.68 -8.68 34.83
C GLN A 20 16.80 -7.98 35.61
N GLY A 21 18.01 -7.92 35.05
CA GLY A 21 19.11 -7.13 35.59
C GLY A 21 18.77 -5.63 35.64
N PHE A 22 18.15 -5.10 34.58
CA PHE A 22 17.72 -3.70 34.51
C PHE A 22 16.60 -3.37 35.52
N ILE A 23 15.62 -4.27 35.70
CA ILE A 23 14.52 -4.08 36.66
C ILE A 23 15.02 -4.17 38.11
N SER A 24 16.04 -5.00 38.37
CA SER A 24 16.63 -5.17 39.71
C SER A 24 17.60 -4.06 40.08
N ASP A 25 18.03 -3.25 39.10
CA ASP A 25 18.91 -2.12 39.31
C ASP A 25 18.16 -1.01 40.06
N SER A 26 18.53 -0.81 41.33
CA SER A 26 17.90 0.13 42.27
C SER A 26 18.06 1.61 41.89
N ARG A 27 18.74 1.90 40.77
CA ARG A 27 18.83 3.24 40.18
C ARG A 27 17.51 3.76 39.60
N PHE A 28 16.52 2.88 39.35
CA PHE A 28 15.19 3.27 38.88
C PHE A 28 14.16 3.15 40.01
N ASN A 29 13.90 4.25 40.73
CA ASN A 29 12.78 4.33 41.67
C ASN A 29 11.47 4.52 40.89
N PHE A 30 10.81 3.41 40.55
CA PHE A 30 9.49 3.40 39.89
C PHE A 30 8.37 4.10 40.69
N LYS A 31 8.64 4.50 41.94
CA LYS A 31 7.69 5.27 42.78
C LYS A 31 7.55 6.74 42.36
N ASP A 32 8.54 7.30 41.66
CA ASP A 32 8.53 8.69 41.18
C ASP A 32 8.10 8.82 39.70
N LEU A 33 7.93 7.71 38.98
CA LEU A 33 7.39 7.73 37.63
C LEU A 33 5.86 7.89 37.70
N LYS A 34 5.39 9.11 37.50
CA LYS A 34 3.96 9.35 37.24
C LYS A 34 3.55 8.52 36.00
N PRO A 35 2.48 7.72 36.07
CA PRO A 35 2.01 6.97 34.92
C PRO A 35 1.60 7.92 33.80
N TYR A 36 1.95 7.55 32.57
CA TYR A 36 1.59 8.27 31.36
C TYR A 36 0.06 8.43 31.30
N GLY A 37 -0.43 9.67 31.24
CA GLY A 37 -1.87 10.00 31.21
C GLY A 37 -2.50 10.37 32.55
N SER A 38 -1.71 10.52 33.62
CA SER A 38 -2.19 11.02 34.93
C SER A 38 -2.39 12.55 34.99
N ASP A 39 -1.95 13.25 33.95
CA ASP A 39 -2.11 14.67 33.68
C ASP A 39 -3.36 15.00 32.84
N ILE A 40 -4.07 13.98 32.37
CA ILE A 40 -5.27 14.12 31.54
C ILE A 40 -6.50 14.04 32.45
N ASP A 41 -7.16 15.17 32.66
CA ASP A 41 -8.42 15.26 33.41
C ASP A 41 -9.59 14.78 32.54
N TYR A 42 -10.02 13.54 32.73
CA TYR A 42 -11.18 12.94 32.04
C TYR A 42 -12.49 13.32 32.73
N ASN A 43 -12.69 14.60 33.02
CA ASN A 43 -13.97 15.09 33.54
C ASN A 43 -14.96 15.21 32.37
N ASP A 44 -15.82 14.20 32.23
CA ASP A 44 -16.74 13.97 31.09
C ASP A 44 -17.85 15.04 30.96
N GLU A 45 -17.92 15.98 31.92
CA GLU A 45 -18.94 17.02 32.00
C GLU A 45 -18.65 18.24 31.11
N ASN A 46 -17.41 18.40 30.62
CA ASN A 46 -17.01 19.56 29.79
C ASN A 46 -16.90 19.24 28.29
N LEU A 47 -17.17 18.00 27.88
CA LEU A 47 -17.02 17.57 26.48
C LEU A 47 -18.30 17.73 25.65
N ILE A 48 -19.41 18.19 26.25
CA ILE A 48 -20.71 18.25 25.57
C ILE A 48 -21.47 19.55 25.89
N SER A 49 -20.93 20.72 25.52
CA SER A 49 -21.73 21.96 25.39
C SER A 49 -21.01 23.08 24.61
N GLY A 50 -21.35 23.21 23.33
CA GLY A 50 -21.62 24.52 22.70
C GLY A 50 -20.46 25.36 22.19
N GLU A 51 -20.25 25.29 20.87
CA GLU A 51 -20.00 26.47 20.02
C GLU A 51 -18.67 27.24 20.19
N ASN A 52 -17.51 26.58 20.06
CA ASN A 52 -16.33 27.13 19.37
C ASN A 52 -15.20 26.07 19.24
N SER A 53 -15.45 24.99 18.50
CA SER A 53 -14.42 23.95 18.22
C SER A 53 -13.74 24.18 16.87
N SER A 54 -13.31 25.41 16.65
CA SER A 54 -12.11 25.67 15.84
C SER A 54 -11.02 26.00 16.84
N ASP A 55 -9.81 25.49 16.60
CA ASP A 55 -8.58 25.87 17.31
C ASP A 55 -8.10 25.00 18.49
N SER A 56 -7.77 23.73 18.21
CA SER A 56 -6.81 22.95 19.00
C SER A 56 -5.62 22.45 18.19
N TRP A 57 -5.45 22.95 16.97
CA TRP A 57 -4.28 22.69 16.12
C TRP A 57 -3.62 23.99 15.61
N ASP A 58 -3.82 25.10 16.33
CA ASP A 58 -3.11 26.36 16.10
C ASP A 58 -2.04 26.60 17.18
N PHE A 59 -1.29 25.55 17.49
CA PHE A 59 -0.02 25.66 18.23
C PHE A 59 1.13 26.13 17.32
N ALA A 60 0.82 26.73 16.17
CA ALA A 60 1.80 27.35 15.29
C ALA A 60 1.44 28.82 15.02
N SER A 61 0.79 29.47 15.98
CA SER A 61 0.72 30.92 16.01
C SER A 61 2.03 31.50 16.56
N GLU A 62 2.80 32.06 15.64
CA GLU A 62 3.42 33.38 15.78
C GLU A 62 4.62 33.51 16.74
N SER A 63 5.82 33.23 16.22
CA SER A 63 7.01 34.02 16.53
C SER A 63 7.73 34.32 15.22
N GLU A 64 7.28 35.42 14.62
CA GLU A 64 7.60 35.96 13.31
C GLU A 64 8.89 36.80 13.35
N GLU A 65 10.06 36.18 13.27
CA GLU A 65 11.32 36.90 13.02
C GLU A 65 12.31 36.02 12.23
N ASP A 66 12.22 36.00 10.90
CA ASP A 66 13.37 35.65 10.06
C ASP A 66 13.39 36.54 8.80
N ASP A 67 14.13 37.66 8.91
CA ASP A 67 14.55 38.48 7.79
C ASP A 67 15.62 37.73 6.98
N SER A 68 15.18 36.74 6.22
CA SER A 68 16.04 36.04 5.26
C SER A 68 15.83 36.61 3.86
N THR A 69 16.45 37.76 3.62
CA THR A 69 16.74 38.28 2.29
C THR A 69 17.65 37.29 1.56
N SER A 70 17.08 36.42 0.72
CA SER A 70 17.85 35.66 -0.26
C SER A 70 17.60 36.24 -1.66
N GLY A 71 18.51 37.11 -2.08
CA GLY A 71 18.62 37.48 -3.49
C GLY A 71 19.03 36.25 -4.27
N CYS A 72 18.12 35.69 -5.08
CA CYS A 72 18.52 34.67 -6.04
C CYS A 72 19.33 35.36 -7.15
N LEU A 73 20.64 35.25 -7.03
CA LEU A 73 21.54 35.47 -8.14
C LEU A 73 21.27 34.33 -9.12
N ASP A 74 20.60 34.64 -10.22
CA ASP A 74 20.41 33.77 -11.38
C ASP A 74 21.79 33.48 -11.99
N TYR A 75 22.49 32.50 -11.41
CA TYR A 75 23.75 32.01 -11.93
C TYR A 75 23.43 31.02 -13.04
N ILE A 76 23.32 31.57 -14.25
CA ILE A 76 23.35 30.83 -15.52
C ILE A 76 24.70 30.10 -15.57
N ALA A 77 24.76 28.87 -15.08
CA ALA A 77 25.90 27.98 -15.22
C ALA A 77 25.70 27.10 -16.46
N GLN A 78 26.43 27.49 -17.50
CA GLN A 78 26.87 26.74 -18.67
C GLN A 78 26.57 25.24 -18.69
N GLU A 79 25.82 24.83 -19.72
CA GLU A 79 25.81 23.48 -20.28
C GLU A 79 27.23 23.10 -20.74
N THR A 80 27.98 22.40 -19.90
CA THR A 80 29.16 21.64 -20.37
C THR A 80 29.30 20.37 -19.53
N GLU A 81 29.09 19.22 -20.19
CA GLU A 81 29.57 17.87 -19.84
C GLU A 81 28.94 17.12 -18.63
N THR A 82 28.22 17.78 -17.72
CA THR A 82 27.59 17.11 -16.56
C THR A 82 26.36 16.24 -16.88
N ALA A 83 25.82 16.33 -18.10
CA ALA A 83 24.65 15.54 -18.51
C ALA A 83 24.95 14.04 -18.75
N ARG A 84 26.22 13.62 -18.69
CA ARG A 84 26.63 12.24 -19.02
C ARG A 84 26.06 11.20 -18.04
N PHE A 85 25.96 11.53 -16.75
CA PHE A 85 25.45 10.67 -15.69
C PHE A 85 24.14 11.25 -15.11
N SER A 86 23.18 11.49 -16.00
CA SER A 86 21.84 11.93 -15.62
C SER A 86 20.91 10.74 -15.28
N SER A 87 19.75 11.04 -14.71
CA SER A 87 18.69 10.04 -14.51
C SER A 87 18.30 9.30 -15.80
N GLN A 88 18.42 9.95 -16.97
CA GLN A 88 18.12 9.35 -18.27
C GLN A 88 19.18 8.32 -18.69
N TRP A 89 20.45 8.53 -18.30
CA TRP A 89 21.51 7.55 -18.52
C TRP A 89 21.25 6.27 -17.72
N LEU A 90 20.86 6.41 -16.44
CA LEU A 90 20.55 5.27 -15.58
C LEU A 90 19.36 4.47 -16.13
N GLU A 91 18.32 5.15 -16.63
CA GLU A 91 17.17 4.52 -17.30
C GLU A 91 17.59 3.72 -18.55
N SER A 92 18.40 4.31 -19.42
CA SER A 92 18.92 3.61 -20.61
C SER A 92 19.76 2.38 -20.24
N LYS A 93 20.54 2.45 -19.15
CA LYS A 93 21.34 1.32 -18.67
C LYS A 93 20.47 0.23 -18.05
N CYS A 94 19.44 0.58 -17.27
CA CYS A 94 18.47 -0.39 -16.76
C CYS A 94 17.70 -1.09 -17.88
N GLN A 95 17.38 -0.40 -18.98
CA GLN A 95 16.76 -1.02 -20.15
C GLN A 95 17.70 -2.04 -20.84
N GLU A 96 18.98 -1.70 -20.99
CA GLU A 96 20.00 -2.61 -21.51
C GLU A 96 20.13 -3.85 -20.62
N LEU A 97 20.20 -3.67 -19.30
CA LEU A 97 20.28 -4.76 -18.33
C LEU A 97 19.04 -5.66 -18.36
N ALA A 98 17.85 -5.10 -18.35
CA ALA A 98 16.59 -5.85 -18.38
C ALA A 98 16.42 -6.64 -19.68
N SER A 99 17.01 -6.18 -20.80
CA SER A 99 17.02 -6.96 -22.04
C SER A 99 17.83 -8.25 -21.93
N ARG A 100 18.84 -8.27 -21.06
CA ARG A 100 19.70 -9.44 -20.78
C ARG A 100 19.17 -10.28 -19.62
N SER A 101 18.64 -9.66 -18.57
CA SER A 101 18.06 -10.33 -17.40
C SER A 101 16.55 -10.50 -17.56
N GLN A 102 16.12 -11.67 -18.01
CA GLN A 102 14.73 -12.01 -18.34
C GLN A 102 13.72 -11.99 -17.16
N CYS A 103 14.13 -11.53 -15.97
CA CYS A 103 13.38 -11.70 -14.72
C CYS A 103 12.77 -10.39 -14.16
N LEU A 104 13.32 -9.22 -14.50
CA LEU A 104 12.90 -7.94 -13.91
C LEU A 104 12.58 -6.89 -14.97
N ALA A 105 11.53 -6.11 -14.74
CA ALA A 105 11.18 -4.98 -15.59
C ALA A 105 12.19 -3.84 -15.41
N ALA A 106 12.57 -3.18 -16.51
CA ALA A 106 13.54 -2.08 -16.50
C ALA A 106 13.13 -0.94 -15.55
N ASP A 107 11.83 -0.60 -15.53
CA ASP A 107 11.28 0.47 -14.69
C ASP A 107 11.37 0.14 -13.19
N ASP A 108 11.14 -1.13 -12.82
CA ASP A 108 11.22 -1.57 -11.43
C ASP A 108 12.67 -1.53 -10.93
N LEU A 109 13.62 -2.00 -11.75
CA LEU A 109 15.05 -1.90 -11.46
C LEU A 109 15.51 -0.45 -11.31
N PHE A 110 15.09 0.43 -12.23
CA PHE A 110 15.38 1.85 -12.18
C PHE A 110 14.88 2.47 -10.86
N ASN A 111 13.62 2.22 -10.51
CA ASN A 111 13.02 2.76 -9.29
C ASN A 111 13.73 2.25 -8.03
N GLN A 112 14.11 0.97 -8.01
CA GLN A 112 14.81 0.37 -6.88
C GLN A 112 16.21 0.96 -6.69
N ILE A 113 16.98 1.09 -7.78
CA ILE A 113 18.32 1.69 -7.75
C ILE A 113 18.22 3.18 -7.36
N MET A 114 17.23 3.91 -7.90
CA MET A 114 17.04 5.33 -7.57
C MET A 114 16.64 5.52 -6.10
N ALA A 115 15.80 4.65 -5.55
CA ALA A 115 15.47 4.64 -4.13
C ALA A 115 16.70 4.37 -3.25
N LEU A 116 17.55 3.44 -3.68
CA LEU A 116 18.80 3.11 -2.99
C LEU A 116 19.80 4.28 -3.02
N ILE A 117 19.99 4.93 -4.17
CA ILE A 117 20.85 6.13 -4.29
C ILE A 117 20.32 7.29 -3.43
N SER A 118 19.00 7.44 -3.36
CA SER A 118 18.35 8.46 -2.54
C SER A 118 18.48 8.18 -1.04
N SER A 119 18.48 6.91 -0.65
CA SER A 119 18.71 6.50 0.73
C SER A 119 20.10 6.92 1.20
N ASP A 120 20.17 7.36 2.45
CA ASP A 120 21.43 7.75 3.09
C ASP A 120 22.12 6.52 3.72
N SER A 121 22.27 5.45 2.94
CA SER A 121 22.99 4.26 3.36
C SER A 121 24.49 4.47 3.28
N SER A 122 25.23 3.73 4.12
CA SER A 122 26.69 3.66 4.02
C SER A 122 27.13 3.08 2.68
N GLU A 123 28.37 3.36 2.27
CA GLU A 123 28.91 2.90 0.99
C GLU A 123 29.02 1.37 0.96
N GLU A 124 29.44 0.74 2.06
CA GLU A 124 29.52 -0.72 2.17
C GLU A 124 28.15 -1.40 2.02
N GLU A 125 27.11 -0.86 2.65
CA GLU A 125 25.74 -1.38 2.53
C GLU A 125 25.19 -1.15 1.12
N PHE A 126 25.45 0.03 0.55
CA PHE A 126 25.06 0.38 -0.81
C PHE A 126 25.63 -0.62 -1.82
N GLN A 127 26.93 -0.91 -1.74
CA GLN A 127 27.61 -1.86 -2.61
C GLN A 127 27.09 -3.28 -2.47
N CYS A 128 26.86 -3.75 -1.23
CA CYS A 128 26.28 -5.07 -0.97
C CYS A 128 24.91 -5.19 -1.64
N ILE A 129 24.00 -4.26 -1.34
CA ILE A 129 22.62 -4.28 -1.85
C ILE A 129 22.59 -4.12 -3.37
N LEU A 130 23.41 -3.23 -3.92
CA LEU A 130 23.48 -2.99 -5.37
C LEU A 130 23.97 -4.25 -6.11
N THR A 131 24.96 -4.95 -5.56
CA THR A 131 25.47 -6.22 -6.10
C THR A 131 24.42 -7.33 -5.98
N ASP A 132 23.63 -7.37 -4.91
CA ASP A 132 22.55 -8.34 -4.75
C ASP A 132 21.40 -8.12 -5.76
N ILE A 133 21.11 -6.86 -6.11
CA ILE A 133 20.05 -6.50 -7.08
C ILE A 133 20.47 -6.79 -8.52
N ILE A 134 21.68 -6.38 -8.90
CA ILE A 134 22.18 -6.49 -10.29
C ILE A 134 22.82 -7.86 -10.56
N GLY A 135 23.41 -8.46 -9.53
CA GLY A 135 24.27 -9.63 -9.66
C GLY A 135 25.73 -9.25 -10.00
N LEU A 136 26.58 -10.26 -10.11
CA LEU A 136 28.02 -10.11 -10.34
C LEU A 136 28.40 -9.97 -11.84
N ASP A 137 27.42 -10.04 -12.74
CA ASP A 137 27.67 -10.08 -14.19
C ASP A 137 28.03 -8.71 -14.78
N ASP A 138 27.68 -7.61 -14.11
CA ASP A 138 27.86 -6.24 -14.59
C ASP A 138 28.59 -5.34 -13.60
N MET A 139 29.78 -5.77 -13.21
CA MET A 139 30.63 -5.03 -12.26
C MET A 139 31.00 -3.63 -12.75
N ASP A 140 31.21 -3.44 -14.05
CA ASP A 140 31.53 -2.12 -14.61
C ASP A 140 30.38 -1.11 -14.38
N PHE A 141 29.13 -1.56 -14.49
CA PHE A 141 27.96 -0.73 -14.21
C PHE A 141 27.84 -0.37 -12.72
N ILE A 142 28.15 -1.33 -11.84
CA ILE A 142 28.17 -1.11 -10.39
C ILE A 142 29.22 -0.05 -10.04
N ILE A 143 30.42 -0.15 -10.63
CA ILE A 143 31.52 0.80 -10.42
C ILE A 143 31.13 2.21 -10.91
N ASP A 144 30.51 2.32 -12.09
CA ASP A 144 30.03 3.60 -12.63
C ASP A 144 28.98 4.25 -11.70
N ILE A 145 28.07 3.45 -11.12
CA ILE A 145 27.07 3.98 -10.17
C ILE A 145 27.73 4.46 -8.88
N ILE A 146 28.67 3.70 -8.32
CA ILE A 146 29.35 4.05 -7.07
C ILE A 146 30.14 5.36 -7.23
N THR A 147 30.90 5.46 -8.33
CA THR A 147 31.75 6.63 -8.61
C THR A 147 30.92 7.91 -8.83
N HIS A 148 29.76 7.79 -9.48
CA HIS A 148 28.90 8.93 -9.82
C HIS A 148 27.65 9.06 -8.94
N ARG A 149 27.58 8.38 -7.78
CA ARG A 149 26.39 8.38 -6.89
C ARG A 149 25.92 9.78 -6.52
N SER A 150 26.86 10.67 -6.20
CA SER A 150 26.57 12.06 -5.80
C SER A 150 26.04 12.90 -6.96
N GLU A 151 26.58 12.71 -8.17
CA GLU A 151 26.15 13.39 -9.40
C GLU A 151 24.73 12.96 -9.78
N ILE A 152 24.45 11.65 -9.74
CA ILE A 152 23.11 11.10 -10.03
C ILE A 152 22.09 11.61 -9.01
N LYS A 153 22.46 11.67 -7.71
CA LYS A 153 21.61 12.20 -6.64
C LYS A 153 21.34 13.70 -6.80
N ALA A 154 22.31 14.48 -7.24
CA ALA A 154 22.13 15.91 -7.51
C ALA A 154 21.16 16.14 -8.68
N HIS A 155 21.32 15.40 -9.78
CA HIS A 155 20.43 15.50 -10.94
C HIS A 155 19.01 14.99 -10.68
N SER A 156 18.84 13.95 -9.84
CA SER A 156 17.51 13.44 -9.48
C SER A 156 16.75 14.41 -8.58
N SER A 157 17.44 15.09 -7.66
CA SER A 157 16.84 16.09 -6.78
C SER A 157 16.30 17.30 -7.55
N SER A 158 16.96 17.71 -8.63
CA SER A 158 16.52 18.85 -9.45
C SER A 158 15.24 18.56 -10.25
N ALA A 159 14.99 17.30 -10.63
CA ALA A 159 13.90 16.94 -11.53
C ALA A 159 12.54 16.76 -10.85
N LYS A 160 12.46 16.68 -9.51
CA LYS A 160 11.20 16.32 -8.83
C LYS A 160 11.04 16.80 -7.40
N VAL A 161 11.64 17.92 -7.01
CA VAL A 161 11.01 18.71 -5.96
C VAL A 161 9.81 19.38 -6.59
N ASP A 162 8.68 18.68 -6.62
CA ASP A 162 7.37 19.32 -6.79
C ASP A 162 7.37 20.49 -5.81
N ARG A 163 7.53 21.69 -6.35
CA ARG A 163 7.56 22.96 -5.62
C ARG A 163 6.53 22.86 -4.51
N LEU A 164 6.99 22.85 -3.25
CA LEU A 164 6.14 22.57 -2.11
C LEU A 164 4.90 23.48 -2.21
N LEU A 165 3.76 22.89 -2.55
CA LEU A 165 2.52 23.62 -2.73
C LEU A 165 2.23 24.36 -1.43
N THR A 166 1.90 25.64 -1.53
CA THR A 166 1.43 26.40 -0.36
C THR A 166 0.18 25.73 0.22
N ARG A 167 -0.13 25.96 1.50
CA ARG A 167 -1.30 25.36 2.16
C ARG A 167 -2.59 25.55 1.34
N SER A 168 -2.79 26.75 0.80
CA SER A 168 -3.92 27.09 -0.08
C SER A 168 -3.93 26.27 -1.38
N GLN A 169 -2.79 26.16 -2.06
CA GLN A 169 -2.67 25.38 -3.29
C GLN A 169 -2.91 23.88 -3.04
N ARG A 170 -2.50 23.37 -1.88
CA ARG A 170 -2.74 21.98 -1.48
C ARG A 170 -4.23 21.69 -1.30
N GLU A 171 -4.97 22.58 -0.65
CA GLU A 171 -6.43 22.46 -0.45
C GLU A 171 -7.18 22.54 -1.78
N GLU A 172 -6.79 23.44 -2.67
CA GLU A 172 -7.38 23.57 -3.99
C GLU A 172 -7.13 22.33 -4.87
N ALA A 173 -5.90 21.79 -4.84
CA ALA A 173 -5.56 20.53 -5.52
C ALA A 173 -6.38 19.36 -4.97
N LEU A 174 -6.60 19.29 -3.66
CA LEU A 174 -7.42 18.26 -3.03
C LEU A 174 -8.90 18.40 -3.43
N LYS A 175 -9.42 19.63 -3.48
CA LYS A 175 -10.78 19.92 -3.95
C LYS A 175 -10.97 19.52 -5.42
N ARG A 176 -9.98 19.81 -6.27
CA ARG A 176 -9.98 19.44 -7.69
C ARG A 176 -10.00 17.93 -7.88
N ARG A 177 -9.12 17.18 -7.20
CA ARG A 177 -9.10 15.71 -7.25
C ARG A 177 -10.42 15.10 -6.78
N ASN A 178 -11.01 15.65 -5.71
CA ASN A 178 -12.31 15.22 -5.22
C ASN A 178 -13.42 15.46 -6.23
N TYR A 179 -13.42 16.61 -6.91
CA TYR A 179 -14.38 16.92 -7.96
C TYR A 179 -14.22 15.98 -9.16
N GLU A 180 -12.98 15.79 -9.63
CA GLU A 180 -12.66 14.88 -10.73
C GLU A 180 -13.09 13.45 -10.41
N HIS A 181 -12.80 12.94 -9.22
CA HIS A 181 -13.22 11.61 -8.79
C HIS A 181 -14.74 11.46 -8.71
N LYS A 182 -15.45 12.47 -8.18
CA LYS A 182 -16.92 12.44 -8.06
C LYS A 182 -17.63 12.53 -9.40
N ASN A 183 -17.04 13.22 -10.38
CA ASN A 183 -17.62 13.42 -11.71
C ASN A 183 -17.06 12.46 -12.76
N ALA A 184 -16.11 11.60 -12.40
CA ALA A 184 -15.61 10.57 -13.29
C ALA A 184 -16.74 9.60 -13.66
N GLN A 185 -16.94 9.36 -14.96
CA GLN A 185 -17.91 8.38 -15.42
C GLN A 185 -17.53 6.99 -14.92
N LEU A 186 -18.47 6.31 -14.29
CA LEU A 186 -18.32 4.92 -13.90
C LEU A 186 -18.10 4.08 -15.17
N LYS A 187 -17.16 3.12 -15.09
CA LYS A 187 -16.94 2.16 -16.17
C LYS A 187 -18.25 1.41 -16.46
N PRO A 188 -18.51 1.04 -17.73
CA PRO A 188 -19.72 0.29 -18.09
C PRO A 188 -19.81 -1.00 -17.26
N SER A 189 -21.03 -1.38 -16.88
CA SER A 189 -21.26 -2.63 -16.15
C SER A 189 -20.75 -3.79 -16.99
N LEU A 190 -19.66 -4.43 -16.55
CA LEU A 190 -19.18 -5.64 -17.20
C LEU A 190 -20.24 -6.73 -16.98
N SER A 191 -20.95 -7.10 -18.05
CA SER A 191 -21.76 -8.31 -18.05
C SER A 191 -20.82 -9.48 -17.81
N ARG A 192 -20.83 -10.02 -16.59
CA ARG A 192 -20.10 -11.25 -16.22
C ARG A 192 -20.77 -12.47 -16.85
N ASP A 193 -21.03 -12.40 -18.15
CA ASP A 193 -21.52 -13.50 -18.98
C ASP A 193 -20.36 -14.44 -19.29
N GLU A 194 -19.67 -14.86 -18.22
CA GLU A 194 -18.59 -15.81 -18.28
C GLU A 194 -19.22 -17.22 -18.38
N PRO A 195 -18.74 -18.09 -19.28
CA PRO A 195 -19.27 -19.45 -19.41
C PRO A 195 -19.20 -20.19 -18.06
N ARG A 196 -20.35 -20.38 -17.43
CA ARG A 196 -20.42 -21.11 -16.16
C ARG A 196 -20.29 -22.61 -16.40
N TYR A 197 -19.07 -23.11 -16.30
CA TYR A 197 -18.80 -24.54 -16.46
C TYR A 197 -19.43 -25.38 -15.33
N PRO A 198 -19.96 -26.56 -15.64
CA PRO A 198 -20.56 -27.44 -14.65
C PRO A 198 -19.49 -27.94 -13.67
N HIS A 199 -19.78 -27.86 -12.37
CA HIS A 199 -18.91 -28.43 -11.34
C HIS A 199 -19.01 -29.96 -11.37
N VAL A 200 -17.86 -30.64 -11.50
CA VAL A 200 -17.77 -32.11 -11.67
C VAL A 200 -18.35 -32.90 -10.50
N PHE A 201 -18.25 -32.39 -9.26
CA PHE A 201 -18.72 -33.08 -8.05
C PHE A 201 -19.99 -32.49 -7.45
N LYS A 202 -20.57 -31.46 -8.07
CA LYS A 202 -21.76 -30.79 -7.54
C LYS A 202 -22.91 -30.97 -8.52
N ALA A 203 -23.96 -31.67 -8.06
CA ALA A 203 -25.19 -31.78 -8.82
C ALA A 203 -25.71 -30.38 -9.18
N HIS A 204 -26.15 -30.21 -10.43
CA HIS A 204 -26.65 -28.95 -10.97
C HIS A 204 -27.71 -28.32 -10.05
N SER A 205 -27.33 -27.26 -9.35
CA SER A 205 -28.22 -26.48 -8.49
C SER A 205 -29.00 -25.50 -9.37
N ALA A 206 -30.02 -26.04 -10.04
CA ALA A 206 -30.98 -25.24 -10.78
C ALA A 206 -31.90 -24.49 -9.80
N GLY A 207 -31.55 -23.23 -9.49
CA GLY A 207 -32.46 -22.26 -8.90
C GLY A 207 -33.07 -22.60 -7.54
N ASN A 208 -33.90 -21.69 -7.06
CA ASN A 208 -34.44 -21.71 -5.71
C ASN A 208 -35.50 -22.84 -5.55
N ILE A 209 -35.09 -23.98 -5.00
CA ILE A 209 -35.99 -25.08 -4.59
C ILE A 209 -36.61 -24.78 -3.22
N LEU A 210 -36.20 -23.69 -2.57
CA LEU A 210 -36.63 -23.30 -1.25
C LEU A 210 -37.75 -22.25 -1.34
N ASP A 211 -38.78 -22.41 -0.52
CA ASP A 211 -39.74 -21.36 -0.18
C ASP A 211 -39.01 -20.16 0.46
N SER A 212 -39.68 -19.01 0.52
CA SER A 212 -39.29 -17.80 1.27
C SER A 212 -38.73 -18.07 2.68
N LYS A 213 -39.12 -19.18 3.32
CA LYS A 213 -38.65 -19.63 4.64
C LYS A 213 -37.54 -20.69 4.60
N GLY A 214 -36.93 -20.95 3.44
CA GLY A 214 -35.83 -21.91 3.29
C GLY A 214 -36.25 -23.38 3.27
N ARG A 215 -37.55 -23.70 3.08
CA ARG A 215 -38.06 -25.07 3.06
C ARG A 215 -38.28 -25.57 1.64
N LYS A 216 -37.93 -26.83 1.34
CA LYS A 216 -38.21 -27.42 0.03
C LYS A 216 -39.72 -27.54 -0.20
N TYR A 217 -40.20 -27.22 -1.40
CA TYR A 217 -41.61 -27.42 -1.75
C TYR A 217 -41.98 -28.90 -1.62
N GLY A 218 -43.00 -29.21 -0.82
CA GLY A 218 -43.60 -30.54 -0.73
C GLY A 218 -44.48 -30.78 -1.95
N LEU A 219 -44.11 -31.72 -2.80
CA LEU A 219 -44.93 -32.13 -3.92
C LEU A 219 -45.76 -33.37 -3.53
N PRO A 220 -47.00 -33.51 -4.04
CA PRO A 220 -47.78 -34.73 -3.89
C PRO A 220 -47.05 -35.96 -4.46
N SER A 221 -47.40 -37.14 -3.95
CA SER A 221 -46.73 -38.43 -4.24
C SER A 221 -46.61 -38.76 -5.73
N ASP A 222 -47.53 -38.27 -6.56
CA ASP A 222 -47.61 -38.66 -7.98
C ASP A 222 -46.85 -37.69 -8.91
N SER A 223 -46.12 -36.73 -8.33
CA SER A 223 -45.34 -35.78 -9.12
C SER A 223 -44.11 -36.43 -9.76
N LYS A 224 -43.98 -36.31 -11.09
CA LYS A 224 -42.83 -36.82 -11.85
C LYS A 224 -41.99 -35.65 -12.37
N ARG A 225 -40.67 -35.70 -12.18
CA ARG A 225 -39.72 -34.72 -12.72
C ARG A 225 -39.30 -35.16 -14.12
N ILE A 226 -39.69 -34.40 -15.14
CA ILE A 226 -39.32 -34.63 -16.54
C ILE A 226 -38.26 -33.59 -16.92
N SER A 227 -37.06 -34.03 -17.28
CA SER A 227 -35.99 -33.15 -17.79
C SER A 227 -35.90 -33.26 -19.31
N ASN A 228 -36.43 -32.27 -20.03
CA ASN A 228 -36.20 -32.12 -21.47
C ASN A 228 -34.97 -31.24 -21.73
N GLN A 229 -34.11 -31.64 -22.66
CA GLN A 229 -32.89 -30.89 -23.03
C GLN A 229 -33.17 -29.64 -23.89
N ALA A 230 -34.42 -29.38 -24.25
CA ALA A 230 -34.85 -28.10 -24.79
C ALA A 230 -35.64 -27.35 -23.70
N SER A 231 -35.15 -26.16 -23.34
CA SER A 231 -35.78 -25.25 -22.40
C SER A 231 -37.27 -25.04 -22.70
N LEU A 232 -38.15 -25.51 -21.81
CA LEU A 232 -39.49 -24.99 -21.45
C LEU A 232 -40.13 -26.00 -20.48
N SER A 233 -40.01 -25.74 -19.17
CA SER A 233 -40.59 -26.58 -18.12
C SER A 233 -42.10 -26.34 -17.99
N LEU A 234 -42.91 -27.01 -18.80
CA LEU A 234 -44.35 -27.15 -18.58
C LEU A 234 -44.59 -28.26 -17.53
N LYS A 235 -45.04 -27.90 -16.33
CA LYS A 235 -45.53 -28.85 -15.33
C LYS A 235 -47.00 -29.14 -15.63
N SER A 236 -47.30 -30.32 -16.15
CA SER A 236 -48.68 -30.79 -16.36
C SER A 236 -49.12 -31.62 -15.16
N CYS A 237 -50.18 -31.17 -14.47
CA CYS A 237 -50.86 -31.95 -13.43
C CYS A 237 -52.09 -32.64 -14.05
N PRO A 238 -52.19 -33.97 -14.05
CA PRO A 238 -53.42 -34.63 -14.48
C PRO A 238 -54.47 -34.56 -13.37
N GLY A 239 -55.60 -33.93 -13.67
CA GLY A 239 -56.93 -34.19 -13.12
C GLY A 239 -57.14 -34.07 -11.60
N SER A 240 -57.72 -32.94 -11.18
CA SER A 240 -58.65 -32.94 -10.03
C SER A 240 -60.00 -32.45 -10.52
N ASN A 241 -60.84 -33.38 -10.94
CA ASN A 241 -62.28 -33.14 -11.00
C ASN A 241 -62.77 -33.09 -9.56
N ASN A 242 -62.91 -31.89 -9.01
CA ASN A 242 -63.79 -31.68 -7.87
C ASN A 242 -64.73 -30.53 -8.21
N LEU A 243 -65.97 -30.92 -8.47
CA LEU A 243 -67.15 -30.10 -8.43
C LEU A 243 -67.20 -29.43 -7.04
N ILE A 244 -67.17 -28.11 -7.00
CA ILE A 244 -67.63 -27.34 -5.85
C ILE A 244 -68.66 -26.36 -6.41
N ILE A 245 -69.91 -26.54 -5.97
CA ILE A 245 -71.02 -25.58 -6.11
C ILE A 245 -70.71 -24.39 -5.21
#